data_AF-A0A2E8KAG8-F1
#
_entry.id   AF-A0A2E8KAG8-F1
#
_cell.length_a   1.000
_cell.length_b   1.000
_cell.length_c   1.000
_cell.angle_alpha   90.00
_cell.angle_beta   90.00
_cell.angle_gamma   90.00
#
_symmetry.space_group_name_H-M   'P 1'
#
loop_
_entity.id
_entity.type
_entity.pdbx_description
1 polymer ?
#
loop_
_entity_poly.entity_id
_entity_poly.type
_entity_poly.pdbx_seq_one_letter_code
_entity_poly.pdbx_strand_id
1 'polypeptide(L)'
;MVPELIGFCLEGIFFIGIFTWLQERKDRERKSELKQSLAGAMGFACQVINSCLEEKDQIQLPGNDNWTRQARINGRHLKDLLGRLKSKQLDASAEQIQAIQQLLLTRISTLDSLLSVSAQLSHTHLSAYNMILTEIHKIAEHHYYDSAELKGSFTNLLRLLVSFNDEAI
;
A
#
# COMPACT_ATOMS: atom_id res chain seq x y z
N MET A 1 14.92 55.05 19.00
CA MET A 1 13.72 54.35 18.52
C MET A 1 14.07 53.17 17.59
N VAL A 2 15.05 52.34 17.98
CA VAL A 2 15.50 51.14 17.25
C VAL A 2 15.17 49.82 18.00
N PRO A 3 15.10 49.77 19.35
CA PRO A 3 14.81 48.53 20.08
C PRO A 3 13.40 47.96 19.86
N GLU A 4 12.39 48.82 19.73
CA GLU A 4 10.98 48.39 19.60
C GLU A 4 10.69 47.74 18.24
N LEU A 5 11.40 48.13 17.17
CA LEU A 5 11.24 47.55 15.84
C LEU A 5 11.85 46.14 15.75
N ILE A 6 12.98 45.91 16.44
CA ILE A 6 13.65 44.60 16.51
C ILE A 6 12.81 43.61 17.32
N GLY A 7 12.20 44.05 18.42
CA GLY A 7 11.26 43.24 19.21
C GLY A 7 10.04 42.78 18.39
N PHE A 8 9.44 43.69 17.60
CA PHE A 8 8.30 43.38 16.74
C PHE A 8 8.65 42.40 15.60
N CYS A 9 9.87 42.52 15.02
CA CYS A 9 10.35 41.59 13.99
C CYS A 9 10.67 40.20 14.52
N LEU A 10 11.26 40.08 15.72
CA LEU A 10 11.55 38.78 16.35
C LEU A 10 10.27 38.05 16.76
N GLU A 11 9.29 38.79 17.25
CA GLU A 11 7.98 38.25 17.61
C GLU A 11 7.21 37.76 16.36
N GLY A 12 7.28 38.50 15.25
CA GLY A 12 6.72 38.06 13.96
C GLY A 12 7.38 36.80 13.39
N ILE A 13 8.72 36.70 13.45
CA ILE A 13 9.47 35.50 13.01
C ILE A 13 9.12 34.30 13.90
N PHE A 14 8.96 34.52 15.21
CA PHE A 14 8.57 33.48 16.16
C PHE A 14 7.17 32.92 15.84
N PHE A 15 6.19 33.78 15.58
CA PHE A 15 4.86 33.34 15.17
C PHE A 15 4.88 32.59 13.84
N ILE A 16 5.60 33.08 12.84
CA ILE A 16 5.77 32.38 11.56
C ILE A 16 6.37 30.98 11.80
N GLY A 17 7.41 30.87 12.63
CA GLY A 17 8.03 29.60 12.99
C GLY A 17 7.04 28.62 13.64
N ILE A 18 6.22 29.07 14.59
CA ILE A 18 5.18 28.24 15.22
C ILE A 18 4.12 27.82 14.20
N PHE A 19 3.65 28.74 13.35
CA PHE A 19 2.64 28.43 12.34
C PHE A 19 3.15 27.43 11.30
N THR A 20 4.39 27.60 10.82
CA THR A 20 5.04 26.62 9.93
C THR A 20 5.14 25.26 10.60
N TRP A 21 5.56 25.21 11.88
CA TRP A 21 5.64 23.95 12.63
C TRP A 21 4.27 23.26 12.80
N LEU A 22 3.22 24.05 13.11
CA LEU A 22 1.84 23.54 13.21
C LEU A 22 1.31 23.03 11.87
N GLN A 23 1.58 23.74 10.77
CA GLN A 23 1.22 23.31 9.42
C GLN A 23 1.91 21.99 9.05
N GLU A 24 3.21 21.89 9.28
CA GLU A 24 3.96 20.65 9.04
C GLU A 24 3.40 19.48 9.86
N ARG A 25 3.07 19.71 11.13
CA ARG A 25 2.49 18.67 11.98
C ARG A 25 1.15 18.18 11.41
N LYS A 26 0.26 19.11 11.05
CA LYS A 26 -1.05 18.78 10.44
C LYS A 26 -0.90 18.07 9.11
N ASP A 27 0.08 18.46 8.30
CA ASP A 27 0.37 17.79 7.02
C ASP A 27 0.94 16.38 7.23
N ARG A 28 1.79 16.17 8.25
CA ARG A 28 2.27 14.83 8.63
C ARG A 28 1.12 13.92 9.09
N GLU A 29 0.22 14.44 9.92
CA GLU A 29 -0.97 13.70 10.38
C GLU A 29 -1.86 13.30 9.18
N ARG A 30 -2.18 14.24 8.29
CA ARG A 30 -2.95 13.97 7.06
C ARG A 30 -2.28 12.90 6.19
N LYS A 31 -0.96 13.01 5.94
CA LYS A 31 -0.23 12.01 5.16
C LYS A 31 -0.22 10.64 5.83
N SER A 32 -0.14 10.58 7.16
CA SER A 32 -0.24 9.32 7.90
C SER A 32 -1.61 8.64 7.72
N GLU A 33 -2.70 9.40 7.73
CA GLU A 33 -4.05 8.87 7.46
C GLU A 33 -4.19 8.35 6.02
N LEU A 34 -3.72 9.11 5.03
CA LEU A 34 -3.73 8.68 3.62
C LEU A 34 -2.92 7.39 3.42
N LYS A 35 -1.75 7.27 4.07
CA LYS A 35 -0.94 6.05 4.09
C LYS A 35 -1.68 4.88 4.72
N GLN A 36 -2.44 5.11 5.80
CA GLN A 36 -3.24 4.07 6.45
C GLN A 36 -4.33 3.54 5.51
N SER A 37 -5.01 4.41 4.76
CA SER A 37 -6.02 4.02 3.79
C SER A 37 -5.44 3.16 2.66
N LEU A 38 -4.30 3.57 2.09
CA LEU A 38 -3.59 2.79 1.07
C LEU A 38 -3.10 1.45 1.61
N ALA A 39 -2.52 1.44 2.81
CA ALA A 39 -2.07 0.22 3.46
C ALA A 39 -3.21 -0.78 3.69
N GLY A 40 -4.44 -0.32 3.93
CA GLY A 40 -5.61 -1.19 4.06
C GLY A 40 -5.92 -1.95 2.77
N ALA A 41 -5.91 -1.27 1.63
CA ALA A 41 -6.10 -1.88 0.32
C ALA A 41 -4.99 -2.87 -0.03
N MET A 42 -3.74 -2.49 0.23
CA MET A 42 -2.57 -3.34 0.03
C MET A 42 -2.60 -4.57 0.94
N GLY A 43 -3.01 -4.39 2.20
CA GLY A 43 -3.15 -5.47 3.16
C GLY A 43 -4.21 -6.48 2.74
N PHE A 44 -5.32 -6.01 2.18
CA PHE A 44 -6.33 -6.89 1.58
C PHE A 44 -5.74 -7.73 0.43
N ALA A 45 -4.98 -7.14 -0.48
CA ALA A 45 -4.35 -7.88 -1.57
C ALA A 45 -3.37 -8.95 -1.05
N CYS A 46 -2.57 -8.62 -0.02
CA CYS A 46 -1.66 -9.58 0.61
C CYS A 46 -2.41 -10.75 1.26
N GLN A 47 -3.54 -10.49 1.93
CA GLN A 47 -4.38 -11.53 2.51
C GLN A 47 -4.93 -12.49 1.44
N VAL A 48 -5.40 -11.95 0.31
CA VAL A 48 -5.86 -12.76 -0.82
C VAL A 48 -4.73 -13.65 -1.32
N ILE A 49 -3.57 -13.07 -1.61
CA ILE A 49 -2.41 -13.84 -2.11
C ILE A 49 -1.99 -14.93 -1.12
N ASN A 50 -1.93 -14.62 0.18
CA ASN A 50 -1.58 -15.59 1.21
C ASN A 50 -2.58 -16.75 1.27
N SER A 51 -3.89 -16.48 1.10
CA SER A 51 -4.92 -17.53 1.11
C SER A 51 -4.84 -18.49 -0.09
N CYS A 52 -4.13 -18.10 -1.16
CA CYS A 52 -3.92 -18.94 -2.33
C CYS A 52 -2.72 -19.90 -2.18
N LEU A 53 -1.94 -19.75 -1.12
CA LEU A 53 -0.88 -20.72 -0.78
C LEU A 53 -1.50 -21.94 -0.09
N GLU A 54 -0.87 -23.10 -0.26
CA GLU A 54 -1.18 -24.29 0.54
C GLU A 54 -1.09 -23.96 2.03
N GLU A 55 -1.96 -24.53 2.87
CA GLU A 55 -2.05 -24.20 4.31
C GLU A 55 -0.70 -24.21 5.04
N LYS A 56 0.17 -25.17 4.71
CA LYS A 56 1.52 -25.29 5.28
C LYS A 56 2.47 -24.14 4.89
N ASP A 57 2.23 -23.53 3.74
CA ASP A 57 3.02 -22.46 3.15
C ASP A 57 2.36 -21.08 3.39
N GLN A 58 1.17 -21.02 3.98
CA GLN A 58 0.57 -19.76 4.42
C GLN A 58 1.41 -19.13 5.55
N ILE A 59 1.51 -17.81 5.52
CA ILE A 59 2.12 -17.04 6.60
C ILE A 59 1.07 -16.80 7.68
N GLN A 60 1.35 -17.32 8.86
CA GLN A 60 0.59 -17.05 10.06
C GLN A 60 1.15 -15.80 10.73
N LEU A 61 0.37 -14.73 10.72
CA LEU A 61 0.73 -13.49 11.41
C LEU A 61 0.45 -13.64 12.91
N PRO A 62 1.32 -13.12 13.80
CA PRO A 62 1.04 -13.11 15.23
C PRO A 62 -0.20 -12.26 15.54
N GLY A 63 -0.92 -12.57 16.63
CA GLY A 63 -2.24 -11.98 16.92
C GLY A 63 -2.27 -10.45 17.09
N ASN A 64 -1.12 -9.79 17.25
CA ASN A 64 -0.99 -8.33 17.30
C ASN A 64 -0.56 -7.70 15.96
N ASP A 65 -0.59 -8.47 14.88
CA ASP A 65 -0.13 -8.07 13.56
C ASP A 65 -1.17 -8.39 12.48
N ASN A 66 -1.08 -7.71 11.34
CA ASN A 66 -2.00 -7.89 10.23
C ASN A 66 -1.38 -7.38 8.93
N TRP A 67 -1.95 -7.81 7.79
CA TRP A 67 -1.43 -7.42 6.48
C TRP A 67 -1.46 -5.92 6.22
N THR A 68 -2.42 -5.18 6.78
CA THR A 68 -2.46 -3.71 6.68
C THR A 68 -1.21 -3.10 7.33
N ARG A 69 -0.84 -3.56 8.53
CA ARG A 69 0.38 -3.12 9.22
C ARG A 69 1.62 -3.53 8.44
N GLN A 70 1.69 -4.77 7.96
CA GLN A 70 2.82 -5.27 7.17
C GLN A 70 3.01 -4.47 5.88
N ALA A 71 1.91 -4.14 5.18
CA ALA A 71 1.95 -3.28 4.01
C ALA A 71 2.44 -1.87 4.38
N ARG A 72 1.90 -1.26 5.45
CA ARG A 72 2.27 0.10 5.85
C ARG A 72 3.76 0.29 6.17
N ILE A 73 4.40 -0.72 6.78
CA ILE A 73 5.77 -0.60 7.32
C ILE A 73 6.81 -1.36 6.51
N ASN A 74 6.44 -1.87 5.33
CA ASN A 74 7.25 -2.84 4.57
C ASN A 74 7.78 -3.99 5.45
N GLY A 75 6.88 -4.59 6.21
CA GLY A 75 7.22 -5.55 7.25
C GLY A 75 7.82 -6.85 6.70
N ARG A 76 8.51 -7.59 7.57
CA ARG A 76 9.21 -8.84 7.19
C ARG A 76 8.26 -9.84 6.54
N HIS A 77 7.03 -9.97 7.02
CA HIS A 77 6.08 -10.96 6.50
C HIS A 77 5.63 -10.66 5.07
N LEU A 78 5.64 -9.40 4.65
CA LEU A 78 5.41 -9.04 3.25
C LEU A 78 6.53 -9.56 2.34
N LYS A 79 7.79 -9.41 2.77
CA LYS A 79 8.97 -9.90 2.05
C LYS A 79 9.02 -11.43 2.05
N ASP A 80 8.65 -12.07 3.16
CA ASP A 80 8.51 -13.51 3.26
C ASP A 80 7.43 -14.04 2.31
N LEU A 81 6.29 -13.34 2.19
CA LEU A 81 5.21 -13.73 1.28
C LEU A 81 5.69 -13.73 -0.17
N LEU A 82 6.42 -12.67 -0.57
CA LEU A 82 7.06 -12.59 -1.88
C LEU A 82 8.07 -13.73 -2.10
N GLY A 83 8.85 -14.08 -1.09
CA GLY A 83 9.81 -15.19 -1.15
C GLY A 83 9.14 -16.55 -1.32
N ARG A 84 8.07 -16.82 -0.56
CA ARG A 84 7.28 -18.06 -0.66
C ARG A 84 6.63 -18.18 -2.02
N LEU A 85 5.99 -17.12 -2.49
CA LEU A 85 5.35 -17.11 -3.80
C LEU A 85 6.36 -17.35 -4.94
N LYS A 86 7.58 -16.81 -4.86
CA LYS A 86 8.61 -17.08 -5.87
C LYS A 86 9.08 -18.54 -5.86
N SER A 87 9.29 -19.10 -4.66
CA SER A 87 9.91 -20.42 -4.48
C SER A 87 8.94 -21.60 -4.61
N LYS A 88 7.64 -21.39 -4.41
CA LYS A 88 6.62 -22.45 -4.43
C LYS A 88 5.81 -22.40 -5.72
N GLN A 89 5.24 -23.53 -6.14
CA GLN A 89 4.21 -23.51 -7.17
C GLN A 89 2.90 -23.07 -6.54
N LEU A 90 2.17 -22.22 -7.26
CA LEU A 90 0.78 -21.91 -6.94
C LEU A 90 -0.05 -22.97 -7.66
N ASP A 91 -0.80 -23.77 -6.91
CA ASP A 91 -1.75 -24.73 -7.47
C ASP A 91 -3.17 -24.25 -7.16
N ALA A 92 -3.52 -23.09 -7.72
CA ALA A 92 -4.86 -22.54 -7.65
C ALA A 92 -5.77 -23.22 -8.69
N SER A 93 -6.91 -23.76 -8.25
CA SER A 93 -7.94 -24.31 -9.12
C SER A 93 -8.67 -23.20 -9.89
N ALA A 94 -9.34 -23.55 -10.99
CA ALA A 94 -10.13 -22.58 -11.76
C ALA A 94 -11.22 -21.88 -10.92
N GLU A 95 -11.83 -22.60 -9.98
CA GLU A 95 -12.82 -22.05 -9.05
C GLU A 95 -12.20 -21.04 -8.07
N GLN A 96 -11.00 -21.33 -7.55
CA GLN A 96 -10.27 -20.40 -6.69
C GLN A 96 -9.87 -19.13 -7.44
N ILE A 97 -9.38 -19.28 -8.68
CA ILE A 97 -9.05 -18.15 -9.56
C ILE A 97 -10.29 -17.29 -9.77
N GLN A 98 -11.42 -17.89 -10.16
CA GLN A 98 -12.67 -17.15 -10.37
C GLN A 98 -13.15 -16.46 -9.09
N ALA A 99 -13.05 -17.10 -7.92
CA ALA A 99 -13.40 -16.50 -6.65
C ALA A 99 -12.54 -15.27 -6.32
N ILE A 100 -11.23 -15.33 -6.61
CA ILE A 100 -10.31 -14.20 -6.45
C ILE A 100 -10.70 -13.07 -7.39
N GLN A 101 -10.96 -13.37 -8.66
CA GLN A 101 -11.36 -12.36 -9.65
C GLN A 101 -12.63 -11.64 -9.23
N GLN A 102 -13.66 -12.39 -8.80
CA GLN A 102 -14.90 -11.81 -8.27
C GLN A 102 -14.65 -10.95 -7.03
N LEU A 103 -13.82 -11.43 -6.10
CA LEU A 103 -13.48 -10.68 -4.89
C LEU A 103 -12.76 -9.36 -5.23
N LEU A 104 -11.83 -9.37 -6.19
CA LEU A 104 -11.16 -8.15 -6.66
C LEU A 104 -12.12 -7.21 -7.38
N LEU A 105 -12.98 -7.74 -8.27
CA LEU A 105 -14.00 -6.96 -8.98
C LEU A 105 -14.95 -6.25 -8.02
N THR A 106 -15.37 -6.91 -6.93
CA THR A 106 -16.26 -6.28 -5.92
C THR A 106 -15.62 -5.09 -5.20
N ARG A 107 -14.29 -4.97 -5.23
CA ARG A 107 -13.54 -3.91 -4.56
C ARG A 107 -12.83 -2.96 -5.53
N ILE A 108 -12.94 -3.18 -6.84
CA ILE A 108 -12.14 -2.46 -7.84
C ILE A 108 -12.42 -0.95 -7.79
N SER A 109 -13.69 -0.56 -7.66
CA SER A 109 -14.09 0.86 -7.52
C SER A 109 -13.51 1.53 -6.28
N THR A 110 -13.37 0.78 -5.18
CA THR A 110 -12.72 1.28 -3.97
C THR A 110 -11.23 1.44 -4.21
N LEU A 111 -10.59 0.50 -4.90
CA LEU A 111 -9.17 0.57 -5.25
C LEU A 111 -8.89 1.72 -6.24
N ASP A 112 -9.78 1.98 -7.19
CA ASP A 112 -9.72 3.13 -8.09
C ASP A 112 -9.80 4.45 -7.34
N SER A 113 -10.71 4.55 -6.36
CA SER A 113 -10.89 5.78 -5.58
C SER A 113 -9.60 6.18 -4.82
N LEU A 114 -8.78 5.20 -4.43
CA LEU A 114 -7.50 5.43 -3.76
C LEU A 114 -6.40 5.97 -4.69
N LEU A 115 -6.60 6.01 -6.01
CA LEU A 115 -5.69 6.70 -6.92
C LEU A 115 -5.57 8.18 -6.55
N SER A 116 -6.70 8.82 -6.23
CA SER A 116 -6.72 10.21 -5.73
C SER A 116 -6.01 10.38 -4.38
N VAL A 117 -6.06 9.36 -3.52
CA VAL A 117 -5.38 9.32 -2.21
C VAL A 117 -3.87 9.24 -2.42
N SER A 118 -3.41 8.40 -3.36
CA SER A 118 -1.99 8.27 -3.69
C SER A 118 -1.39 9.56 -4.28
N ALA A 119 -2.16 10.29 -5.11
CA ALA A 119 -1.76 11.59 -5.65
C ALA A 119 -1.54 12.66 -4.56
N GLN A 120 -2.32 12.61 -3.48
CA GLN A 120 -2.17 13.53 -2.35
C GLN A 120 -0.93 13.25 -1.49
N LEU A 121 -0.36 12.04 -1.58
CA LEU A 121 0.90 11.72 -0.90
C LEU A 121 2.12 12.26 -1.64
N SER A 122 2.25 11.89 -2.92
CA SER A 122 3.29 12.37 -3.82
C SER A 122 3.05 11.88 -5.25
N HIS A 123 3.75 12.45 -6.23
CA HIS A 123 3.76 11.93 -7.59
C HIS A 123 4.32 10.50 -7.67
N THR A 124 5.31 10.15 -6.86
CA THR A 124 5.86 8.78 -6.90
C THR A 124 4.87 7.75 -6.36
N HIS A 125 4.17 8.08 -5.27
CA HIS A 125 3.11 7.22 -4.74
C HIS A 125 1.97 7.05 -5.76
N LEU A 126 1.60 8.10 -6.49
CA LEU A 126 0.64 8.00 -7.59
C LEU A 126 1.11 7.05 -8.68
N SER A 127 2.34 7.21 -9.15
CA SER A 127 2.90 6.35 -10.21
C SER A 127 2.94 4.89 -9.78
N ALA A 128 3.45 4.61 -8.57
CA ALA A 128 3.56 3.26 -8.04
C ALA A 128 2.17 2.64 -7.78
N TYR A 129 1.21 3.41 -7.25
CA TYR A 129 -0.16 2.93 -7.06
C TYR A 129 -0.87 2.65 -8.38
N ASN A 130 -0.63 3.45 -9.42
CA ASN A 130 -1.17 3.19 -10.75
C ASN A 130 -0.68 1.84 -11.33
N MET A 131 0.59 1.49 -11.09
CA MET A 131 1.13 0.18 -11.48
C MET A 131 0.47 -0.97 -10.71
N ILE A 132 0.28 -0.79 -9.39
CA ILE A 132 -0.45 -1.75 -8.54
C ILE A 132 -1.87 -1.95 -9.07
N LEU A 133 -2.57 -0.85 -9.34
CA LEU A 133 -3.94 -0.86 -9.82
C LEU A 133 -4.05 -1.54 -11.19
N THR A 134 -3.09 -1.30 -12.08
CA THR A 134 -3.02 -1.98 -13.39
C THR A 134 -2.89 -3.49 -13.24
N GLU A 135 -2.03 -3.98 -12.33
CA GLU A 135 -1.92 -5.42 -12.06
C GLU A 135 -3.20 -5.98 -11.44
N ILE A 136 -3.88 -5.23 -10.58
CA ILE A 136 -5.16 -5.65 -10.00
C ILE A 136 -6.25 -5.78 -11.08
N HIS A 137 -6.37 -4.79 -11.98
CA HIS A 137 -7.30 -4.87 -13.12
C HIS A 137 -6.99 -6.06 -14.00
N LYS A 138 -5.70 -6.27 -14.31
CA LYS A 138 -5.27 -7.43 -15.07
C LYS A 138 -5.74 -8.72 -14.42
N ILE A 139 -5.55 -8.90 -13.11
CA ILE A 139 -6.03 -10.11 -12.41
C ILE A 139 -7.55 -10.19 -12.47
N ALA A 140 -8.26 -9.11 -12.17
CA ALA A 140 -9.71 -9.08 -12.02
C ALA A 140 -10.50 -9.29 -13.33
N GLU A 141 -10.01 -8.74 -14.44
CA GLU A 141 -10.77 -8.64 -15.70
C GLU A 141 -10.32 -9.64 -16.77
N HIS A 142 -9.11 -10.19 -16.67
CA HIS A 142 -8.59 -11.06 -17.73
C HIS A 142 -9.34 -12.39 -17.77
N HIS A 143 -9.97 -12.65 -18.91
CA HIS A 143 -10.64 -13.92 -19.18
C HIS A 143 -9.59 -14.99 -19.41
N TYR A 144 -9.71 -16.12 -18.70
CA TYR A 144 -8.78 -17.26 -18.73
C TYR A 144 -7.42 -16.95 -18.08
N TYR A 145 -7.42 -16.87 -16.76
CA TYR A 145 -6.18 -16.98 -15.97
C TYR A 145 -5.86 -18.44 -15.73
N ASP A 146 -4.63 -18.85 -16.00
CA ASP A 146 -4.08 -20.10 -15.45
C ASP A 146 -3.32 -19.85 -14.13
N SER A 147 -2.95 -20.93 -13.45
CA SER A 147 -2.26 -20.87 -12.15
C SER A 147 -0.87 -20.22 -12.26
N ALA A 148 -0.18 -20.41 -13.38
CA ALA A 148 1.16 -19.88 -13.61
C ALA A 148 1.13 -18.37 -13.87
N GLU A 149 0.15 -17.91 -14.67
CA GLU A 149 -0.13 -16.50 -14.88
C GLU A 149 -0.51 -15.84 -13.56
N LEU A 150 -1.38 -16.46 -12.75
CA LEU A 150 -1.83 -15.90 -11.47
C LEU A 150 -0.64 -15.71 -10.53
N LYS A 151 0.21 -16.74 -10.44
CA LYS A 151 1.47 -16.66 -9.70
C LYS A 151 2.35 -15.51 -10.21
N GLY A 152 2.45 -15.33 -11.52
CA GLY A 152 3.21 -14.25 -12.14
C GLY A 152 2.70 -12.87 -11.74
N SER A 153 1.40 -12.62 -11.86
CA SER A 153 0.81 -11.34 -11.49
C SER A 153 0.80 -11.10 -9.98
N PHE A 154 0.57 -12.11 -9.14
CA PHE A 154 0.77 -11.98 -7.69
C PHE A 154 2.22 -11.65 -7.32
N THR A 155 3.19 -12.22 -8.03
CA THR A 155 4.62 -11.93 -7.80
C THR A 155 4.95 -10.49 -8.17
N ASN A 156 4.42 -10.00 -9.30
CA ASN A 156 4.58 -8.61 -9.72
C ASN A 156 3.90 -7.65 -8.74
N LEU A 157 2.66 -7.96 -8.34
CA LEU A 157 1.91 -7.18 -7.36
C LEU A 157 2.67 -7.06 -6.04
N LEU A 158 3.15 -8.17 -5.46
CA LEU A 158 3.95 -8.13 -4.23
C LEU A 158 5.26 -7.38 -4.40
N ARG A 159 5.93 -7.49 -5.55
CA ARG A 159 7.14 -6.71 -5.83
C ARG A 159 6.84 -5.21 -5.81
N LEU A 160 5.75 -4.78 -6.46
CA LEU A 160 5.30 -3.39 -6.46
C LEU A 160 4.96 -2.93 -5.04
N LEU A 161 4.25 -3.75 -4.26
CA LEU A 161 3.89 -3.45 -2.87
C LEU A 161 5.10 -3.30 -1.95
N VAL A 162 6.13 -4.14 -2.11
CA VAL A 162 7.38 -3.99 -1.36
C VAL A 162 8.07 -2.68 -1.74
N SER A 163 8.19 -2.39 -3.04
CA SER A 163 8.85 -1.16 -3.51
C SER A 163 8.09 0.12 -3.15
N PHE A 164 6.76 0.06 -3.10
CA PHE A 164 5.91 1.19 -2.74
C PHE A 164 6.23 1.75 -1.35
N ASN A 165 6.71 0.90 -0.45
CA ASN A 165 7.00 1.25 0.94
C ASN A 165 8.49 1.40 1.24
N ASP A 166 9.38 1.24 0.25
CA ASP A 166 10.83 1.48 0.39
C ASP A 166 11.21 2.97 0.22
N GLU A 167 10.30 3.82 -0.24
CA GLU A 167 10.56 5.27 -0.27
C GLU A 167 10.65 5.83 1.16
N ALA A 168 11.85 6.32 1.49
CA ALA A 168 12.20 6.89 2.78
C ALA A 168 11.22 7.98 3.22
N ILE A 169 10.87 7.93 4.51
CA ILE A 169 10.14 8.96 5.26
C ILE A 169 10.99 10.23 5.35
#